data_AF-A0ABC8UAY9-F1
#
_entry.id   AF-A0ABC8UAY9-F1
#
_cell.length_a   1.000
_cell.length_b   1.000
_cell.length_c   1.000
_cell.angle_alpha   90.00
_cell.angle_beta   90.00
_cell.angle_gamma   90.00
#
_symmetry.space_group_name_H-M   'P 1'
#
loop_
_entity.id
_entity.type
_entity.pdbx_description
1 polymer ?
#
loop_
_entity_poly.entity_id
_entity_poly.type
_entity_poly.pdbx_seq_one_letter_code
_entity_poly.pdbx_strand_id
1 'polypeptide(L)'
;MIGDEGVRPLTLLQLIDDVERLGLGYRFDKDITVALNRIIAMDETNVGAEKNIHVTALKFRFLRQHDYDISQDMFQSYKDHYDDFVED
;
A
#
# COMPACT_ATOMS: atom_id res chain seq x y z
N MET A 1 4.25 -16.72 7.65
CA MET A 1 4.51 -16.65 6.18
C MET A 1 3.91 -15.35 5.68
N ILE A 2 4.59 -14.65 4.78
CA ILE A 2 4.07 -13.42 4.15
C ILE A 2 2.91 -13.89 3.25
N GLY A 3 1.67 -13.72 3.70
CA GLY A 3 0.49 -14.29 3.03
C GLY A 3 -0.44 -15.15 3.90
N ASP A 4 -0.34 -15.09 5.23
CA ASP A 4 -1.36 -15.68 6.11
C ASP A 4 -2.66 -14.85 6.09
N GLU A 5 -3.83 -15.50 6.07
CA GLU A 5 -5.15 -14.85 5.85
C GLU A 5 -5.62 -13.98 7.04
N GLY A 6 -4.93 -14.03 8.18
CA GLY A 6 -5.26 -13.24 9.38
C GLY A 6 -4.45 -11.94 9.56
N VAL A 7 -3.52 -11.61 8.66
CA VAL A 7 -2.62 -10.44 8.83
C VAL A 7 -3.32 -9.16 8.36
N ARG A 8 -3.35 -8.13 9.23
CA ARG A 8 -3.90 -6.82 8.87
C ARG A 8 -3.13 -6.23 7.67
N PRO A 9 -3.80 -5.60 6.69
CA PRO A 9 -3.17 -5.05 5.48
C PRO A 9 -2.00 -4.10 5.77
N LEU A 10 -2.15 -3.28 6.82
CA LEU A 10 -1.12 -2.34 7.26
C LEU A 10 0.15 -3.05 7.76
N THR A 11 -0.01 -4.12 8.54
CA THR A 11 1.11 -4.93 9.03
C THR A 11 1.83 -5.64 7.89
N LEU A 12 1.08 -6.08 6.87
CA LEU A 12 1.64 -6.70 5.68
C LEU A 12 2.45 -5.70 4.84
N LEU A 13 1.94 -4.48 4.64
CA LEU A 13 2.67 -3.40 3.94
C LEU A 13 3.97 -3.00 4.67
N GLN A 14 3.94 -2.91 5.99
CA GLN A 14 5.14 -2.63 6.80
C GLN A 14 6.19 -3.73 6.67
N LEU A 15 5.76 -5.00 6.70
CA LEU A 15 6.66 -6.13 6.52
C LEU A 15 7.31 -6.13 5.13
N ILE A 16 6.56 -5.79 4.08
CA ILE A 16 7.11 -5.62 2.73
C ILE A 16 8.12 -4.46 2.71
N ASP A 17 7.84 -3.33 3.36
CA ASP A 17 8.77 -2.18 3.46
C ASP A 17 10.09 -2.61 4.08
N ASP A 18 10.04 -3.33 5.21
CA ASP A 18 11.24 -3.79 5.89
C ASP A 18 12.05 -4.75 5.01
N VAL A 19 11.40 -5.72 4.36
CA VAL A 19 12.06 -6.69 3.47
C VAL A 19 12.73 -6.01 2.28
N GLU A 20 12.05 -5.07 1.62
CA GLU A 20 12.63 -4.33 0.49
C GLU A 20 13.78 -3.41 0.94
N ARG A 21 13.65 -2.71 2.08
CA ARG A 21 14.71 -1.83 2.62
C ARG A 21 15.94 -2.59 3.09
N LEU A 22 15.78 -3.85 3.48
CA LEU A 22 16.89 -4.76 3.75
C LEU A 22 17.55 -5.33 2.48
N GLY A 23 17.04 -5.00 1.28
CA GLY A 23 17.55 -5.52 0.01
C GLY A 23 17.19 -7.00 -0.21
N LEU A 24 16.18 -7.51 0.49
CA LEU A 24 15.77 -8.92 0.45
C LEU A 24 14.56 -9.17 -0.46
N GLY A 25 13.96 -8.13 -1.05
CA GLY A 25 12.75 -8.21 -1.88
C GLY A 25 12.81 -9.29 -2.95
N TYR A 26 13.94 -9.43 -3.65
CA TYR A 26 14.13 -10.42 -4.72
C TYR A 26 13.91 -11.88 -4.28
N ARG A 27 14.05 -12.19 -2.98
CA ARG A 27 13.83 -13.55 -2.45
C ARG A 27 12.35 -13.87 -2.26
N PHE A 28 11.54 -12.83 -2.10
CA PHE A 28 10.13 -12.91 -1.74
C PHE A 28 9.22 -12.31 -2.82
N ASP A 29 9.74 -12.07 -4.02
CA ASP A 29 9.05 -11.41 -5.14
C ASP A 29 7.62 -11.95 -5.38
N LYS A 30 7.48 -13.29 -5.40
CA LYS A 30 6.18 -13.95 -5.54
C LYS A 30 5.25 -13.70 -4.35
N ASP A 31 5.78 -13.79 -3.13
CA ASP A 31 5.00 -13.59 -1.90
C ASP A 31 4.57 -12.13 -1.77
N ILE A 32 5.44 -11.19 -2.14
CA ILE A 32 5.16 -9.75 -2.21
C ILE A 32 4.06 -9.48 -3.23
N THR A 33 4.15 -10.05 -4.44
CA THR A 33 3.11 -9.90 -5.47
C THR A 33 1.74 -10.42 -4.98
N VAL A 34 1.70 -11.60 -4.35
CA VAL A 34 0.47 -12.16 -3.76
C VAL A 34 -0.09 -11.25 -2.66
N ALA A 35 0.79 -10.72 -1.80
CA ALA A 35 0.40 -9.81 -0.74
C ALA A 35 -0.18 -8.50 -1.28
N LEU A 36 0.44 -7.90 -2.30
CA LEU A 36 -0.04 -6.68 -2.96
C LEU A 36 -1.42 -6.89 -3.59
N ASN A 37 -1.62 -8.00 -4.31
CA ASN A 37 -2.92 -8.34 -4.89
C ASN A 37 -4.03 -8.45 -3.83
N ARG A 38 -3.73 -9.03 -2.66
CA ARG A 38 -4.68 -9.11 -1.54
C ARG A 38 -5.00 -7.73 -0.97
N ILE A 39 -3.99 -6.86 -0.85
CA ILE A 39 -4.18 -5.49 -0.35
C ILE A 39 -5.11 -4.71 -1.29
N ILE A 40 -4.96 -4.85 -2.62
CA ILE A 40 -5.84 -4.23 -3.61
C ILE A 40 -7.27 -4.74 -3.45
N ALA A 41 -7.45 -6.07 -3.39
CA ALA A 41 -8.78 -6.67 -3.25
C ALA A 41 -9.48 -6.26 -1.94
N MET A 42 -8.72 -6.09 -0.85
CA MET A 42 -9.26 -5.62 0.42
C MET A 42 -9.72 -4.16 0.32
N ASP A 43 -8.98 -3.28 -0.36
CA ASP A 43 -9.38 -1.88 -0.53
C ASP A 43 -10.69 -1.71 -1.30
N GLU A 44 -10.94 -2.55 -2.32
CA GLU A 44 -12.22 -2.56 -3.06
C GLU A 44 -13.42 -2.85 -2.13
N THR A 45 -13.20 -3.61 -1.06
CA THR A 45 -14.25 -4.01 -0.10
C THR A 45 -14.35 -3.09 1.11
N ASN A 46 -13.35 -2.23 1.36
CA ASN A 46 -13.21 -1.43 2.57
C ASN A 46 -13.59 0.05 2.36
N VAL A 47 -14.71 0.26 1.65
CA VAL A 47 -15.30 1.58 1.42
C VAL A 47 -15.75 2.17 2.76
N GLY A 48 -14.87 2.94 3.42
CA GLY A 48 -15.13 3.60 4.71
C GLY A 48 -14.05 3.44 5.79
N ALA A 49 -12.94 2.76 5.51
CA ALA A 49 -11.81 2.68 6.44
C ALA A 49 -11.20 4.07 6.71
N GLU A 50 -10.68 4.28 7.93
CA GLU A 50 -9.97 5.50 8.31
C GLU A 50 -8.88 5.84 7.30
N LYS A 51 -8.93 7.08 6.79
CA LYS A 51 -7.92 7.61 5.88
C LYS A 51 -6.60 7.74 6.64
N ASN A 52 -5.58 7.02 6.19
CA ASN A 52 -4.24 7.11 6.75
C ASN A 52 -3.25 7.39 5.62
N ILE A 53 -2.68 8.59 5.61
CA ILE A 53 -1.79 9.06 4.53
C ILE A 53 -0.54 8.19 4.41
N HIS A 54 0.00 7.69 5.52
CA HIS A 54 1.16 6.81 5.52
C HIS A 54 0.84 5.47 4.81
N VAL A 55 -0.34 4.90 5.06
CA VAL A 55 -0.79 3.68 4.36
C VAL A 55 -1.01 3.94 2.88
N THR A 56 -1.67 5.05 2.51
CA THR A 56 -1.88 5.42 1.11
C THR A 56 -0.54 5.61 0.39
N ALA A 57 0.42 6.29 1.00
CA ALA A 57 1.74 6.51 0.43
C ALA A 57 2.52 5.21 0.22
N LEU A 58 2.52 4.29 1.21
CA LEU A 58 3.15 2.98 1.09
C LEU A 58 2.53 2.17 -0.05
N LYS A 59 1.20 2.11 -0.14
CA LYS A 59 0.50 1.42 -1.23
C LYS A 59 0.86 1.98 -2.59
N PHE A 60 0.76 3.30 -2.76
CA PHE A 60 1.09 3.96 -4.03
C PHE A 60 2.51 3.62 -4.48
N ARG A 61 3.48 3.71 -3.55
CA ARG A 61 4.88 3.40 -3.83
C ARG A 61 5.05 1.95 -4.29
N PHE A 62 4.55 0.97 -3.53
CA PHE A 62 4.73 -0.44 -3.88
C PHE A 62 4.04 -0.84 -5.17
N LEU A 63 2.81 -0.38 -5.38
CA LEU A 63 2.08 -0.71 -6.59
C LEU A 63 2.83 -0.21 -7.84
N ARG A 64 3.35 1.03 -7.82
CA ARG A 64 4.18 1.52 -8.93
C ARG A 64 5.53 0.82 -9.06
N GLN A 65 6.15 0.41 -7.96
CA GLN A 65 7.41 -0.36 -7.99
C GLN A 65 7.25 -1.74 -8.61
N HIS A 66 6.04 -2.32 -8.51
CA HIS A 66 5.69 -3.63 -9.04
C HIS A 66 4.85 -3.52 -10.33
N ASP A 67 5.06 -2.44 -11.10
CA ASP A 67 4.48 -2.21 -12.44
C ASP A 67 2.95 -2.12 -12.50
N TYR A 68 2.27 -1.85 -11.38
CA TYR A 68 0.84 -1.53 -11.40
C TYR A 68 0.62 -0.06 -11.81
N ASP A 69 -0.30 0.14 -12.75
CA ASP A 69 -0.73 1.48 -13.16
C ASP A 69 -1.75 2.04 -12.15
N ILE A 70 -1.26 2.88 -11.23
CA ILE A 70 -2.06 3.53 -10.20
C ILE A 70 -2.02 5.06 -10.36
N SER A 71 -3.21 5.66 -10.37
CA SER A 71 -3.38 7.11 -10.40
C SER A 71 -2.93 7.76 -9.09
N GLN A 72 -2.32 8.94 -9.22
CA GLN A 72 -2.06 9.83 -8.09
C GLN A 72 -3.35 10.33 -7.42
N ASP A 73 -4.51 10.14 -8.04
CA ASP A 73 -5.79 10.61 -7.51
C ASP A 73 -6.19 9.95 -6.19
N MET A 74 -5.55 8.84 -5.82
CA MET A 74 -5.70 8.26 -4.49
C MET A 74 -5.27 9.21 -3.35
N PHE A 75 -4.50 10.26 -3.67
CA PHE A 75 -4.13 11.31 -2.72
C PHE A 75 -5.10 12.49 -2.65
N GLN A 76 -6.10 12.59 -3.55
CA GLN A 76 -7.02 13.74 -3.58
C GLN A 76 -7.72 13.97 -2.24
N SER A 77 -7.97 12.88 -1.51
CA SER A 77 -8.63 12.95 -0.21
C SER A 77 -7.79 13.57 0.92
N TYR A 78 -6.50 13.85 0.66
CA TYR A 78 -5.53 14.51 1.54
C TYR A 78 -5.14 15.90 1.04
N LYS A 79 -5.86 16.42 0.04
CA LYS A 79 -5.65 17.76 -0.50
C LYS A 79 -6.82 18.66 -0.16
N ASP A 80 -6.54 19.96 -0.03
CA ASP A 80 -7.55 21.00 0.12
C ASP A 80 -8.12 21.43 -1.25
N HIS A 81 -9.00 22.43 -1.26
CA HIS A 81 -9.60 22.95 -2.50
C HIS A 81 -8.64 23.78 -3.35
N TYR A 82 -7.43 24.06 -2.86
CA TYR A 82 -6.33 24.67 -3.61
C TYR A 82 -5.36 23.63 -4.20
N ASP A 83 -5.63 22.33 -4.04
CA ASP A 83 -4.77 21.21 -4.44
C ASP A 83 -3.48 21.08 -3.61
N ASP A 84 -3.41 21.76 -2.47
CA ASP A 84 -2.32 21.68 -1.51
C ASP A 84 -2.58 20.55 -0.49
N PHE A 85 -1.52 19.88 -0.03
CA PHE A 85 -1.64 18.85 1.01
C PHE A 85 -2.01 19.50 2.34
N VAL A 86 -3.02 18.95 3.02
CA VAL A 86 -3.39 19.42 4.36
C VAL A 86 -2.28 19.07 5.35
N GLU A 87 -1.90 20.05 6.19
CA GLU A 87 -1.03 19.80 7.34
C GLU A 87 -1.82 19.05 8.43
N ASP A 88 -1.17 18.06 9.06
CA ASP A 88 -1.69 17.30 10.20
C ASP A 88 -1.74 18.15 11.49
#